data_AF-A0A7C2M4Q6-F1
#
_entry.id   AF-A0A7C2M4Q6-F1
#
_cell.length_a   1.000
_cell.length_b   1.000
_cell.length_c   1.000
_cell.angle_alpha   90.00
_cell.angle_beta   90.00
_cell.angle_gamma   90.00
#
_symmetry.space_group_name_H-M   'P 1'
#
loop_
_entity.id
_entity.type
_entity.pdbx_description
1 polymer ?
#
loop_
_entity_poly.entity_id
_entity_poly.type
_entity_poly.pdbx_seq_one_letter_code
_entity_poly.pdbx_strand_id
1 'polypeptide(L)' 'ASGSILLEMPGKDFENEVRLEIYDVSGRLVDQGVIHSNSWNVSQLPEGMYYLRALSGATVFTARLLINR' A
#
# COMPACT_ATOMS: atom_id res chain seq x y z
N ALA A 1 -1.81 -18.07 4.73
CA ALA A 1 -1.36 -16.72 5.14
C ALA A 1 -2.48 -15.72 4.88
N SER A 2 -2.74 -14.79 5.81
CA SER A 2 -3.71 -13.70 5.62
C SER A 2 -3.32 -12.89 4.38
N GLY A 3 -4.21 -12.77 3.40
CA GLY A 3 -3.96 -12.02 2.17
C GLY A 3 -4.00 -10.51 2.35
N SER A 4 -3.85 -9.98 3.56
CA SER A 4 -3.96 -8.55 3.86
C SER A 4 -2.73 -8.04 4.60
N ILE A 5 -2.37 -6.80 4.34
CA ILE A 5 -1.31 -6.06 5.05
C ILE A 5 -1.91 -4.98 5.93
N LEU A 6 -1.25 -4.68 7.04
CA LEU A 6 -1.56 -3.53 7.87
C LEU A 6 -0.70 -2.33 7.41
N LEU A 7 -1.34 -1.19 7.24
CA LEU A 7 -0.72 0.08 6.87
C LEU A 7 -0.73 0.99 8.09
N GLU A 8 0.45 1.20 8.67
CA GLU A 8 0.64 2.17 9.75
C GLU A 8 1.23 3.46 9.17
N MET A 9 0.41 4.51 9.16
CA MET A 9 0.85 5.83 8.71
C MET A 9 1.25 6.68 9.92
N PRO A 10 2.41 7.36 9.88
CA PRO A 10 2.81 8.27 10.95
C PRO A 10 1.94 9.54 10.89
N GLY A 11 1.37 9.93 12.03
CA GLY A 11 0.37 11.00 12.11
C GLY A 11 -1.03 10.45 11.87
N LYS A 12 -1.87 10.51 12.91
CA LYS A 12 -3.16 9.82 13.00
C LYS A 12 -4.30 10.51 12.23
N ASP A 13 -3.98 11.31 11.23
CA ASP A 13 -4.95 12.17 10.57
C ASP A 13 -5.36 11.56 9.23
N PHE A 14 -6.27 10.58 9.32
CA PHE A 14 -7.10 10.16 8.19
C PHE A 14 -8.15 11.24 7.80
N GLU A 15 -7.96 12.49 8.24
CA GLU A 15 -8.79 13.62 7.80
C GLU A 15 -8.70 13.83 6.28
N ASN A 16 -7.59 13.40 5.67
CA ASN A 16 -7.41 13.41 4.23
C ASN A 16 -7.57 11.99 3.65
N GLU A 17 -8.21 11.90 2.49
CA GLU A 17 -8.24 10.67 1.69
C GLU A 17 -6.81 10.23 1.37
N VAL A 18 -6.45 9.00 1.76
CA VAL A 18 -5.14 8.45 1.45
C VAL A 18 -5.23 7.56 0.23
N ARG A 19 -4.53 7.91 -0.84
CA ARG A 19 -4.40 7.05 -2.02
C ARG A 19 -3.21 6.12 -1.85
N LEU A 20 -3.43 4.81 -1.98
CA LEU A 20 -2.38 3.80 -2.11
C LEU A 20 -2.14 3.47 -3.58
N GLU A 21 -0.88 3.33 -3.93
CA GLU A 21 -0.39 2.80 -5.19
C GLU A 21 0.61 1.69 -4.88
N ILE A 22 0.48 0.55 -5.57
CA ILE A 22 1.38 -0.61 -5.43
C ILE A 22 2.05 -0.85 -6.77
N TYR A 23 3.37 -0.92 -6.76
CA TYR A 23 4.21 -1.13 -7.94
C TYR A 23 5.00 -2.43 -7.82
N ASP A 24 5.18 -3.15 -8.93
CA ASP A 24 6.14 -4.25 -8.99
C ASP A 24 7.59 -3.72 -9.14
N VAL A 25 8.58 -4.63 -9.11
CA VAL A 25 10.01 -4.27 -9.20
C VAL A 25 10.41 -3.59 -10.51
N SER A 26 9.60 -3.70 -11.57
CA SER A 26 9.83 -3.01 -12.83
C SER A 26 9.30 -1.57 -12.83
N GLY A 27 8.62 -1.16 -11.76
CA GLY A 27 7.97 0.15 -11.65
C GLY A 27 6.57 0.19 -12.28
N ARG A 28 5.99 -0.96 -12.65
CA ARG A 28 4.62 -1.02 -13.17
C ARG A 28 3.62 -0.97 -12.01
N LEU A 29 2.62 -0.09 -12.12
CA LEU A 29 1.49 -0.03 -11.20
C LEU A 29 0.64 -1.30 -11.34
N VAL A 30 0.50 -2.05 -10.24
CA VAL A 30 -0.25 -3.32 -10.20
C VAL A 30 -1.53 -3.23 -9.39
N ASP A 31 -1.64 -2.27 -8.47
CA ASP A 31 -2.85 -2.04 -7.68
C ASP A 31 -2.91 -0.58 -7.19
N GLN A 32 -4.12 -0.05 -6.98
CA GLN A 32 -4.32 1.28 -6.40
C GLN A 32 -5.72 1.46 -5.81
N GLY A 33 -5.86 2.42 -4.90
CA GLY A 33 -7.16 2.90 -4.45
C GLY A 33 -7.09 3.80 -3.23
N VAL A 34 -8.25 4.16 -2.69
CA VAL A 34 -8.34 5.02 -1.49
C VAL A 34 -8.47 4.13 -0.24
N ILE A 35 -7.64 4.42 0.75
CA ILE A 35 -7.61 3.74 2.03
C ILE A 35 -8.61 4.43 2.96
N HIS A 36 -9.67 3.70 3.31
CA HIS A 36 -10.63 4.10 4.36
C HIS A 36 -10.41 3.32 5.67
N SER A 37 -9.48 2.36 5.68
CA SER A 37 -9.15 1.52 6.83
C SER A 37 -7.68 1.11 6.78
N ASN A 38 -7.05 0.81 7.91
CA ASN A 38 -5.61 0.51 7.96
C ASN A 38 -5.22 -0.85 7.31
N SER A 39 -6.12 -1.52 6.60
CA SER A 39 -5.89 -2.83 5.99
C SER A 39 -6.04 -2.78 4.49
N TRP A 40 -5.14 -3.45 3.77
CA TRP A 40 -5.20 -3.60 2.31
C TRP A 40 -5.10 -5.07 1.91
N ASN A 41 -5.98 -5.51 1.00
CA ASN A 41 -5.99 -6.89 0.51
C ASN A 41 -5.01 -7.04 -0.67
N VAL A 42 -3.96 -7.83 -0.46
CA VAL A 42 -2.93 -8.19 -1.45
C VAL A 42 -3.06 -9.63 -1.94
N SER A 43 -4.17 -10.31 -1.65
CA SER A 43 -4.37 -11.75 -1.96
C SER A 43 -4.18 -12.09 -3.45
N GLN A 44 -4.53 -11.16 -4.33
CA GLN A 44 -4.41 -11.30 -5.79
C GLN A 44 -2.99 -11.05 -6.32
N LEU A 45 -2.11 -10.46 -5.50
CA LEU A 45 -0.73 -10.21 -5.88
C LEU A 45 0.11 -11.49 -5.72
N PRO A 46 0.88 -11.89 -6.75
CA PRO A 46 1.85 -12.97 -6.64
C PRO A 46 2.89 -12.72 -5.56
N GLU A 47 3.56 -13.78 -5.11
CA GLU A 47 4.76 -13.66 -4.28
C GLU A 47 5.84 -12.83 -4.98
N GLY A 48 6.56 -12.04 -4.20
CA GLY A 48 7.59 -11.16 -4.72
C GLY A 48 7.72 -9.85 -3.94
N MET A 49 8.57 -8.98 -4.49
CA MET A 49 8.87 -7.66 -3.96
C MET A 49 8.01 -6.60 -4.64
N TYR A 50 7.47 -5.69 -3.84
CA TYR A 50 6.63 -4.58 -4.28
C TYR A 50 7.05 -3.28 -3.58
N TYR A 51 6.70 -2.17 -4.21
CA TYR A 51 6.84 -0.84 -3.65
C TYR A 51 5.46 -0.24 -3.43
N LEU A 52 5.21 0.23 -2.21
CA LEU A 52 4.00 0.93 -1.82
C LEU A 52 4.27 2.43 -1.84
N ARG A 53 3.33 3.20 -2.37
CA ARG A 53 3.32 4.65 -2.32
C ARG A 53 1.97 5.11 -1.81
N ALA A 54 1.95 5.77 -0.65
CA ALA A 54 0.75 6.34 -0.07
C ALA A 54 0.80 7.86 -0.18
N LEU A 55 -0.26 8.48 -0.69
CA LEU A 55 -0.40 9.92 -0.85
C LEU A 55 -1.51 10.43 0.05
N SER A 56 -1.18 11.34 0.96
CA SER A 56 -2.13 12.01 1.86
C SER A 56 -1.93 13.53 1.76
N GLY A 57 -2.83 14.21 1.04
CA GLY A 57 -2.65 15.62 0.70
C GLY A 57 -1.36 15.87 -0.07
N ALA A 58 -0.46 16.69 0.50
CA ALA A 58 0.86 16.98 -0.07
C ALA A 58 1.96 16.01 0.38
N THR A 59 1.66 15.10 1.30
CA THR A 59 2.64 14.18 1.88
C THR A 59 2.64 12.86 1.12
N VAL A 60 3.84 12.35 0.82
CA VAL A 60 4.04 11.05 0.19
C VAL A 60 4.85 10.15 1.12
N PHE A 61 4.32 8.96 1.37
CA PHE A 61 5.01 7.89 2.09
C PHE A 61 5.36 6.77 1.12
N THR A 62 6.52 6.15 1.31
CA THR A 62 6.94 5.00 0.50
C THR A 62 7.41 3.88 1.40
N ALA A 63 7.03 2.65 1.06
CA ALA A 63 7.47 1.46 1.78
C ALA A 63 7.75 0.31 0.80
N ARG A 64 8.49 -0.69 1.28
CA ARG A 64 8.77 -1.92 0.52
C ARG A 64 8.01 -3.07 1.14
N LEU A 65 7.32 -3.85 0.31
CA LEU A 65 6.55 -5.02 0.72
C LEU A 65 7.18 -6.28 0.12
N LEU A 66 7.42 -7.29 0.95
CA LEU A 66 7.71 -8.65 0.51
C LEU A 66 6.47 -9.50 0.76
N ILE A 67 5.93 -10.10 -0.30
CA ILE A 67 4.90 -11.14 -0.21
C ILE A 67 5.61 -12.49 -0.35
N ASN A 68 5.51 -13.32 0.69
CA ASN A 68 6.05 -14.68 0.75
C ASN A 68 5.03 -15.54 1.51
N ARG A 69 4.40 -16.54 0.86
CA ARG A 69 3.24 -17.26 1.42
C ARG A 69 3.53 -18.72 1.74
#